data_AF-A0A5J5VK71-F1
#
_entry.id   AF-A0A5J5VK71-F1
#
_cell.length_a   1.000
_cell.length_b   1.000
_cell.length_c   1.000
_cell.angle_alpha   90.00
_cell.angle_beta   90.00
_cell.angle_gamma   90.00
#
_symmetry.space_group_name_H-M   'P 1'
#
loop_
_entity.id
_entity.type
_entity.pdbx_description
1 polymer ?
#
loop_
_entity_poly.entity_id
_entity_poly.type
_entity_poly.pdbx_seq_one_letter_code
_entity_poly.pdbx_strand_id
1 'polypeptide(L)'
;MVSCWRYHLWNPSSNPGNLLPWRLFNSTSEFSHICHFCYRIIWCHSQIYYPYYDCLWDITAGVTLSQIEKAIEELHMEGQKVGAVFITSPTYHGICSNLTDISKLCHSYEIPVIVDEAHGAHFGFHPQLPSSALQQGADLAVQSTHKVLCSLTQSSMLHMSGNIVDRERICRCLQTLQSTSPSYLLLASLDAARAQLSEKPDSIFNNALDLAIETKNLIGNIPGISMLGTPGFSNFPVIDPLRLTFGFWRLGLSGFEADETLYSNQGVISELVGTRSITFAINLGTCRDHIQRLACGIKNLSEASLLSFEKIKGQIEDHCGSAPFTDITMCLNPREAFFARKRKVSIGESLGKICGELICPYPPGIPVMIPGETITKKALEYLVLVKNKGATISGASDPLLNSIVICDV
;
A
#
# COMPACT_ATOMS: atom_id res chain seq x y z
N MET A 1 -20.42 -1.43 -3.03
CA MET A 1 -19.90 -1.04 -4.36
C MET A 1 -18.80 -2.04 -4.71
N VAL A 2 -19.03 -2.89 -5.72
CA VAL A 2 -18.04 -3.88 -6.18
C VAL A 2 -17.09 -3.15 -7.12
N SER A 3 -15.86 -2.93 -6.69
CA SER A 3 -14.79 -2.27 -7.45
C SER A 3 -14.19 -3.26 -8.46
N CYS A 4 -14.40 -3.00 -9.75
CA CYS A 4 -13.93 -3.84 -10.85
C CYS A 4 -12.61 -3.31 -11.44
N TRP A 5 -11.63 -4.20 -11.56
CA TRP A 5 -10.29 -3.97 -12.11
C TRP A 5 -10.30 -3.94 -13.65
N ARG A 6 -9.58 -3.00 -14.27
CA ARG A 6 -9.21 -3.02 -15.70
C ARG A 6 -7.72 -2.80 -15.89
N TYR A 7 -7.24 -3.39 -16.98
CA TYR A 7 -5.94 -4.00 -17.03
C TYR A 7 -5.51 -3.98 -18.51
N HIS A 8 -4.47 -3.19 -18.81
CA HIS A 8 -3.88 -2.99 -20.14
C HIS A 8 -2.59 -3.78 -20.36
N LEU A 9 -2.63 -4.75 -21.27
CA LEU A 9 -1.46 -5.53 -21.68
C LEU A 9 -0.51 -4.67 -22.50
N TRP A 10 0.69 -4.41 -21.98
CA TRP A 10 1.81 -3.84 -22.73
C TRP A 10 2.91 -4.90 -22.92
N ASN A 11 3.47 -4.97 -24.13
CA ASN A 11 4.54 -5.90 -24.50
C ASN A 11 5.80 -5.09 -24.92
N PRO A 12 6.88 -5.09 -24.13
CA PRO A 12 8.17 -4.58 -24.56
C PRO A 12 8.85 -5.62 -25.45
N SER A 13 8.35 -5.82 -26.67
CA SER A 13 9.12 -6.52 -27.70
C SER A 13 9.80 -5.49 -28.59
N SER A 14 11.10 -5.69 -28.79
CA SER A 14 12.05 -4.82 -29.46
C SER A 14 11.74 -4.61 -30.95
N ASN A 15 10.79 -3.71 -31.26
CA ASN A 15 10.76 -2.98 -32.54
C ASN A 15 9.65 -1.91 -32.52
N PRO A 16 9.92 -0.63 -32.85
CA PRO A 16 8.92 0.45 -32.86
C PRO A 16 7.95 0.40 -34.06
N GLY A 17 7.80 -0.75 -34.74
CA GLY A 17 7.31 -0.80 -36.12
C GLY A 17 5.99 -1.54 -36.41
N ASN A 18 5.42 -2.33 -35.50
CA ASN A 18 4.25 -3.16 -35.84
C ASN A 18 2.97 -2.73 -35.11
N LEU A 19 2.14 -1.99 -35.84
CA LEU A 19 0.73 -1.69 -35.55
C LEU A 19 -0.10 -2.99 -35.55
N LEU A 20 -0.46 -3.50 -34.37
CA LEU A 20 -1.53 -4.49 -34.19
C LEU A 20 -2.63 -3.89 -33.28
N PRO A 21 -3.91 -4.27 -33.47
CA PRO A 21 -5.05 -3.39 -33.23
C PRO A 21 -5.32 -3.13 -31.75
N TRP A 22 -5.19 -1.86 -31.39
CA TRP A 22 -5.46 -1.26 -30.08
C TRP A 22 -6.92 -1.43 -29.66
N ARG A 23 -7.16 -1.89 -28.43
CA ARG A 23 -8.50 -1.97 -27.85
C ARG A 23 -8.45 -1.48 -26.39
N LEU A 24 -9.00 -0.29 -26.17
CA LEU A 24 -8.90 0.50 -24.94
C LEU A 24 -10.25 0.47 -24.17
N PHE A 25 -10.29 0.14 -22.87
CA PHE A 25 -11.55 0.14 -22.07
C PHE A 25 -11.38 0.42 -20.53
N ASN A 26 -12.37 1.08 -19.84
CA ASN A 26 -12.31 1.86 -18.55
C ASN A 26 -12.86 1.23 -17.23
N SER A 27 -12.28 1.52 -16.05
CA SER A 27 -12.96 1.40 -14.72
C SER A 27 -12.27 2.22 -13.60
N THR A 28 -12.50 1.92 -12.30
CA THR A 28 -12.41 2.82 -11.11
C THR A 28 -11.57 2.35 -9.93
N SER A 29 -10.89 3.27 -9.23
CA SER A 29 -9.78 3.02 -8.31
C SER A 29 -9.87 3.84 -7.01
N GLU A 30 -10.65 3.35 -6.07
CA GLU A 30 -10.34 3.60 -4.68
C GLU A 30 -9.99 2.24 -4.08
N PHE A 31 -9.02 2.22 -3.16
CA PHE A 31 -8.56 1.07 -2.38
C PHE A 31 -7.41 0.18 -2.95
N SER A 32 -6.17 0.64 -2.74
CA SER A 32 -4.97 -0.24 -2.81
C SER A 32 -4.85 -1.16 -1.60
N HIS A 33 -5.24 -0.71 -0.41
CA HIS A 33 -5.23 -1.57 0.80
C HIS A 33 -6.30 -2.67 0.77
N ILE A 34 -7.40 -2.44 0.03
CA ILE A 34 -8.36 -3.50 -0.29
C ILE A 34 -7.81 -4.39 -1.41
N CYS A 35 -6.63 -4.19 -2.01
CA CYS A 35 -6.13 -5.19 -2.97
C CYS A 35 -5.72 -6.49 -2.26
N HIS A 36 -5.05 -6.40 -1.09
CA HIS A 36 -4.78 -7.55 -0.22
C HIS A 36 -6.08 -8.16 0.35
N PHE A 37 -7.11 -7.35 0.63
CA PHE A 37 -8.40 -7.82 1.14
C PHE A 37 -9.39 -8.32 0.07
N CYS A 38 -9.45 -7.70 -1.11
CA CYS A 38 -10.16 -8.18 -2.30
C CYS A 38 -9.63 -9.56 -2.68
N TYR A 39 -8.30 -9.74 -2.61
CA TYR A 39 -7.70 -11.05 -2.80
C TYR A 39 -8.20 -12.05 -1.74
N ARG A 40 -8.18 -11.69 -0.46
CA ARG A 40 -8.74 -12.51 0.65
C ARG A 40 -10.22 -12.89 0.45
N ILE A 41 -11.05 -12.03 -0.14
CA ILE A 41 -12.48 -12.34 -0.41
C ILE A 41 -12.65 -13.29 -1.60
N ILE A 42 -11.84 -13.12 -2.65
CA ILE A 42 -12.04 -13.81 -3.94
C ILE A 42 -11.49 -15.25 -3.91
N TRP A 43 -10.43 -15.52 -3.14
CA TRP A 43 -9.75 -16.82 -3.13
C TRP A 43 -10.11 -17.64 -1.88
N CYS A 44 -10.74 -18.80 -2.09
CA CYS A 44 -11.29 -19.65 -1.02
C CYS A 44 -10.24 -20.27 -0.07
N HIS A 45 -8.97 -20.33 -0.47
CA HIS A 45 -7.86 -20.79 0.38
C HIS A 45 -6.65 -19.87 0.18
N SER A 46 -6.41 -18.97 1.14
CA SER A 46 -5.23 -18.09 1.15
C SER A 46 -4.52 -18.21 2.50
N GLN A 47 -3.28 -18.68 2.51
CA GLN A 47 -2.40 -18.53 3.67
C GLN A 47 -1.69 -17.19 3.59
N ILE A 48 -1.60 -16.49 4.72
CA ILE A 48 -1.14 -15.11 4.79
C ILE A 48 0.14 -15.07 5.60
N TYR A 49 1.14 -14.42 5.02
CA TYR A 49 2.39 -14.11 5.68
C TYR A 49 2.47 -12.61 5.87
N TYR A 50 2.49 -12.18 7.13
CA TYR A 50 2.58 -10.76 7.45
C TYR A 50 3.97 -10.23 7.10
N PRO A 51 4.05 -9.06 6.45
CA PRO A 51 5.32 -8.44 6.13
C PRO A 51 6.08 -8.05 7.39
N TYR A 52 7.38 -7.80 7.24
CA TYR A 52 8.20 -7.25 8.31
C TYR A 52 7.60 -5.94 8.84
N TYR A 53 7.49 -5.80 10.16
CA TYR A 53 6.95 -4.60 10.80
C TYR A 53 8.04 -3.90 11.62
N ASP A 54 8.24 -2.62 11.33
CA ASP A 54 9.14 -1.75 12.09
C ASP A 54 8.32 -1.00 13.16
N CYS A 55 8.58 -1.30 14.44
CA CYS A 55 7.81 -0.72 15.52
C CYS A 55 8.20 0.72 15.87
N LEU A 56 9.39 1.16 15.47
CA LEU A 56 9.82 2.55 15.68
C LEU A 56 9.01 3.47 14.77
N TRP A 57 8.85 3.07 13.51
CA TRP A 57 8.12 3.80 12.50
C TRP A 57 6.61 3.53 12.50
N ASP A 58 6.17 2.42 13.11
CA ASP A 58 4.81 1.88 12.99
C ASP A 58 4.43 1.63 11.52
N ILE A 59 5.36 1.02 10.77
CA ILE A 59 5.24 0.79 9.33
C ILE A 59 5.45 -0.70 9.01
N THR A 60 4.59 -1.23 8.14
CA THR A 60 4.83 -2.51 7.46
C THR A 60 5.69 -2.30 6.22
N ALA A 61 6.78 -3.07 6.13
CA ALA A 61 7.66 -3.13 4.97
C ALA A 61 7.10 -4.12 3.93
N GLY A 62 7.96 -4.63 3.06
CA GLY A 62 7.62 -5.69 2.12
C GLY A 62 7.70 -7.09 2.73
N VAL A 63 7.53 -8.09 1.87
CA VAL A 63 7.85 -9.49 2.17
C VAL A 63 9.29 -9.81 1.77
N THR A 64 9.95 -10.67 2.54
CA THR A 64 11.32 -11.13 2.27
C THR A 64 11.33 -12.47 1.53
N LEU A 65 12.46 -12.78 0.89
CA LEU A 65 12.66 -14.06 0.20
C LEU A 65 12.46 -15.26 1.14
N SER A 66 13.05 -15.20 2.34
CA SER A 66 12.95 -16.27 3.34
C SER A 66 11.51 -16.49 3.82
N GLN A 67 10.69 -15.43 3.91
CA GLN A 67 9.27 -15.58 4.23
C GLN A 67 8.50 -16.34 3.13
N ILE A 68 8.80 -16.05 1.86
CA ILE A 68 8.16 -16.74 0.72
C ILE A 68 8.63 -18.20 0.62
N GLU A 69 9.93 -18.46 0.82
CA GLU A 69 10.49 -19.83 0.82
C GLU A 69 9.83 -20.68 1.89
N LYS A 70 9.82 -20.20 3.14
CA LYS A 70 9.16 -20.88 4.26
C LYS A 70 7.67 -21.13 3.98
N ALA A 71 6.98 -20.17 3.36
CA ALA A 71 5.58 -20.29 3.02
C ALA A 71 5.31 -21.42 2.02
N ILE A 72 6.14 -21.51 0.97
CA ILE A 72 6.02 -22.56 -0.04
C ILE A 72 6.31 -23.93 0.59
N GLU A 73 7.33 -24.02 1.45
CA GLU A 73 7.70 -25.26 2.15
C GLU A 73 6.59 -25.75 3.11
N GLU A 74 6.01 -24.85 3.91
CA GLU A 74 4.92 -25.19 4.84
C GLU A 74 3.70 -25.75 4.09
N LEU A 75 3.26 -25.05 3.03
CA LEU A 75 2.14 -25.51 2.20
C LEU A 75 2.45 -26.84 1.51
N HIS A 76 3.68 -27.03 1.06
CA HIS A 76 4.11 -28.29 0.47
C HIS A 76 4.06 -29.45 1.47
N MET A 77 4.50 -29.23 2.72
CA MET A 77 4.42 -30.22 3.79
C MET A 77 2.97 -30.58 4.15
N GLU A 78 2.04 -29.65 4.02
CA GLU A 78 0.59 -29.87 4.19
C GLU A 78 -0.07 -30.56 2.98
N GLY A 79 0.72 -30.88 1.93
CA GLY A 79 0.22 -31.50 0.70
C GLY A 79 -0.56 -30.55 -0.20
N GLN A 80 -0.44 -29.23 0.02
CA GLN A 80 -1.09 -28.20 -0.78
C GLN A 80 -0.17 -27.70 -1.89
N LYS A 81 -0.74 -27.39 -3.05
CA LYS A 81 -0.02 -26.77 -4.18
C LYS A 81 -0.28 -25.27 -4.21
N VAL A 82 0.78 -24.48 -4.19
CA VAL A 82 0.71 -23.02 -4.37
C VAL A 82 0.30 -22.70 -5.81
N GLY A 83 -0.79 -21.94 -5.96
CA GLY A 83 -1.31 -21.56 -7.29
C GLY A 83 -0.69 -20.29 -7.87
N ALA A 84 -0.29 -19.35 -7.01
CA ALA A 84 0.36 -18.09 -7.36
C ALA A 84 0.94 -17.46 -6.09
N VAL A 85 1.93 -16.58 -6.27
CA VAL A 85 2.41 -15.67 -5.21
C VAL A 85 1.94 -14.25 -5.56
N PHE A 86 1.23 -13.62 -4.62
CA PHE A 86 0.71 -12.25 -4.76
C PHE A 86 1.44 -11.31 -3.80
N ILE A 87 2.06 -10.25 -4.33
CA ILE A 87 2.91 -9.33 -3.55
C ILE A 87 2.54 -7.89 -3.84
N THR A 88 2.43 -7.06 -2.81
CA THR A 88 2.37 -5.60 -2.98
C THR A 88 3.78 -5.04 -2.95
N SER A 89 4.22 -4.40 -4.04
CA SER A 89 5.51 -3.72 -4.12
C SER A 89 5.45 -2.61 -5.18
N PRO A 90 5.72 -1.34 -4.83
CA PRO A 90 6.19 -0.88 -3.51
C PRO A 90 5.05 -0.81 -2.48
N THR A 91 5.42 -0.71 -1.20
CA THR A 91 4.47 -0.29 -0.15
C THR A 91 4.08 1.17 -0.32
N TYR A 92 3.07 1.65 0.41
CA TYR A 92 2.70 3.08 0.43
C TYR A 92 3.86 4.02 0.78
N HIS A 93 4.77 3.55 1.62
CA HIS A 93 5.97 4.27 2.06
C HIS A 93 7.11 4.19 1.04
N GLY A 94 6.90 3.53 -0.10
CA GLY A 94 7.89 3.38 -1.16
C GLY A 94 8.84 2.18 -0.98
N ILE A 95 8.68 1.36 0.05
CA ILE A 95 9.59 0.23 0.33
C ILE A 95 9.37 -0.87 -0.72
N CYS A 96 10.43 -1.30 -1.39
CA CYS A 96 10.36 -2.32 -2.45
C CYS A 96 10.86 -3.68 -1.95
N SER A 97 10.10 -4.74 -2.23
CA SER A 97 10.58 -6.12 -2.06
C SER A 97 11.61 -6.48 -3.14
N ASN A 98 12.48 -7.44 -2.85
CA ASN A 98 13.40 -7.99 -3.85
C ASN A 98 12.65 -8.95 -4.78
N LEU A 99 11.92 -8.39 -5.74
CA LEU A 99 11.10 -9.17 -6.68
C LEU A 99 11.97 -10.02 -7.62
N THR A 100 13.22 -9.64 -7.87
CA THR A 100 14.14 -10.40 -8.73
C THR A 100 14.41 -11.78 -8.17
N ASP A 101 14.80 -11.87 -6.91
CA ASP A 101 15.12 -13.17 -6.31
C ASP A 101 13.85 -13.93 -5.90
N ILE A 102 12.78 -13.23 -5.53
CA ILE A 102 11.47 -13.86 -5.28
C ILE A 102 10.92 -14.50 -6.56
N SER A 103 11.00 -13.82 -7.71
CA SER A 103 10.51 -14.37 -8.98
C SER A 103 11.32 -15.60 -9.39
N LYS A 104 12.66 -15.56 -9.27
CA LYS A 104 13.51 -16.74 -9.50
C LYS A 104 13.12 -17.92 -8.63
N LEU A 105 12.88 -17.69 -7.33
CA LEU A 105 12.43 -18.72 -6.41
C LEU A 105 11.07 -19.28 -6.84
N CYS A 106 10.07 -18.44 -7.09
CA CYS A 106 8.74 -18.91 -7.47
C CYS A 106 8.76 -19.70 -8.78
N HIS A 107 9.53 -19.22 -9.77
CA HIS A 107 9.66 -19.87 -11.08
C HIS A 107 10.36 -21.24 -11.00
N SER A 108 11.22 -21.51 -10.02
CA SER A 108 11.81 -22.84 -9.83
C SER A 108 10.76 -23.90 -9.42
N TYR A 109 9.62 -23.45 -8.88
CA TYR A 109 8.45 -24.28 -8.55
C TYR A 109 7.30 -24.13 -9.56
N GLU A 110 7.53 -23.46 -10.71
CA GLU A 110 6.49 -23.12 -11.70
C GLU A 110 5.31 -22.31 -11.13
N ILE A 111 5.57 -21.51 -10.09
CA ILE A 111 4.57 -20.65 -9.44
C ILE A 111 4.59 -19.26 -10.09
N PRO A 112 3.48 -18.76 -10.65
CA PRO A 112 3.42 -17.41 -11.19
C PRO A 112 3.45 -16.34 -10.10
N VAL A 113 4.11 -15.22 -10.39
CA VAL A 113 4.21 -14.06 -9.50
C VAL A 113 3.34 -12.90 -9.99
N ILE A 114 2.44 -12.46 -9.13
CA ILE A 114 1.52 -11.35 -9.37
C ILE A 114 1.91 -10.21 -8.43
N VAL A 115 2.18 -9.04 -8.99
CA VAL A 115 2.58 -7.86 -8.22
C VAL A 115 1.51 -6.78 -8.31
N ASP A 116 1.03 -6.35 -7.14
CA ASP A 116 0.33 -5.08 -6.99
C ASP A 116 1.36 -3.95 -6.92
N GLU A 117 1.60 -3.33 -8.07
CA GLU A 117 2.48 -2.20 -8.30
C GLU A 117 1.67 -0.89 -8.40
N ALA A 118 0.55 -0.79 -7.68
CA ALA A 118 -0.34 0.36 -7.75
C ALA A 118 0.37 1.70 -7.50
N HIS A 119 1.39 1.71 -6.63
CA HIS A 119 2.18 2.89 -6.28
C HIS A 119 3.52 3.00 -7.02
N GLY A 120 3.81 2.09 -7.96
CA GLY A 120 5.09 2.00 -8.69
C GLY A 120 4.99 2.26 -10.19
N ALA A 121 3.93 2.91 -10.69
CA ALA A 121 3.73 3.09 -12.13
C ALA A 121 4.81 3.93 -12.84
N HIS A 122 5.60 4.71 -12.09
CA HIS A 122 6.76 5.48 -12.57
C HIS A 122 8.07 4.68 -12.58
N PHE A 123 8.08 3.45 -12.07
CA PHE A 123 9.28 2.62 -12.02
C PHE A 123 9.76 2.22 -13.42
N GLY A 124 11.08 2.11 -13.58
CA GLY A 124 11.72 1.78 -14.86
C GLY A 124 11.83 2.92 -15.87
N PHE A 125 11.32 4.12 -15.57
CA PHE A 125 11.39 5.29 -16.44
C PHE A 125 12.55 6.25 -16.13
N HIS A 126 13.38 5.98 -15.12
CA HIS A 126 14.59 6.76 -14.84
C HIS A 126 15.62 5.91 -14.07
N PRO A 127 16.94 6.05 -14.28
CA PRO A 127 17.96 5.23 -13.61
C PRO A 127 18.00 5.34 -12.08
N GLN A 128 17.54 6.47 -11.52
CA GLN A 128 17.44 6.65 -10.06
C GLN A 128 16.12 6.12 -9.48
N LEU A 129 15.16 5.72 -10.32
CA LEU A 129 13.92 5.09 -9.88
C LEU A 129 14.10 3.57 -9.80
N PRO A 130 13.33 2.88 -8.95
CA PRO A 130 13.34 1.42 -8.90
C PRO A 130 12.99 0.80 -10.26
N SER A 131 13.44 -0.43 -10.48
CA SER A 131 12.99 -1.24 -11.63
C SER A 131 11.53 -1.65 -11.45
N SER A 132 10.75 -1.68 -12.53
CA SER A 132 9.36 -2.15 -12.48
C SER A 132 9.29 -3.64 -12.12
N ALA A 133 8.14 -4.08 -11.62
CA ALA A 133 7.89 -5.48 -11.27
C ALA A 133 8.14 -6.44 -12.44
N LEU A 134 7.73 -6.06 -13.66
CA LEU A 134 7.99 -6.87 -14.85
C LEU A 134 9.49 -6.96 -15.19
N GLN A 135 10.24 -5.87 -15.05
CA GLN A 135 11.70 -5.89 -15.25
C GLN A 135 12.41 -6.79 -14.23
N GLN A 136 11.80 -6.98 -13.06
CA GLN A 136 12.27 -7.86 -11.99
C GLN A 136 11.74 -9.31 -12.11
N GLY A 137 11.02 -9.65 -13.19
CA GLY A 137 10.62 -11.04 -13.46
C GLY A 137 9.20 -11.42 -13.01
N ALA A 138 8.37 -10.47 -12.56
CA ALA A 138 6.96 -10.76 -12.30
C ALA A 138 6.22 -11.14 -13.59
N ASP A 139 5.23 -12.03 -13.48
CA ASP A 139 4.40 -12.47 -14.60
C ASP A 139 3.25 -11.49 -14.86
N LEU A 140 2.66 -10.96 -13.79
CA LEU A 140 1.59 -9.96 -13.81
C LEU A 140 1.99 -8.76 -12.95
N ALA A 141 1.78 -7.54 -13.46
CA ALA A 141 1.96 -6.32 -12.67
C ALA A 141 0.76 -5.39 -12.83
N VAL A 142 0.17 -4.98 -11.72
CA VAL A 142 -1.02 -4.14 -11.64
C VAL A 142 -0.61 -2.72 -11.26
N GLN A 143 -0.86 -1.74 -12.12
CA GLN A 143 -0.47 -0.36 -11.87
C GLN A 143 -1.69 0.57 -11.84
N SER A 144 -1.77 1.42 -10.82
CA SER A 144 -2.78 2.47 -10.72
C SER A 144 -2.23 3.75 -11.33
N THR A 145 -2.41 3.92 -12.64
CA THR A 145 -1.82 5.04 -13.40
C THR A 145 -2.17 6.39 -12.80
N HIS A 146 -3.42 6.61 -12.38
CA HIS A 146 -3.86 7.89 -11.79
C HIS A 146 -3.21 8.25 -10.45
N LYS A 147 -2.61 7.30 -9.72
CA LYS A 147 -2.00 7.59 -8.41
C LYS A 147 -0.67 8.28 -8.52
N VAL A 148 0.08 7.96 -9.57
CA VAL A 148 1.50 8.35 -9.66
C VAL A 148 1.80 9.04 -10.98
N LEU A 149 1.07 8.71 -12.04
CA LEU A 149 1.20 9.30 -13.36
C LEU A 149 0.00 10.19 -13.67
N CYS A 150 0.10 10.96 -14.75
CA CYS A 150 -0.89 11.96 -15.14
C CYS A 150 -2.07 11.35 -15.90
N SER A 151 -2.92 10.58 -15.23
CA SER A 151 -4.20 10.10 -15.79
C SER A 151 -5.36 10.33 -14.82
N LEU A 152 -6.59 10.25 -15.32
CA LEU A 152 -7.77 10.54 -14.51
C LEU A 152 -7.98 9.46 -13.44
N THR A 153 -8.30 9.87 -12.21
CA THR A 153 -8.77 8.98 -11.14
C THR A 153 -9.75 8.00 -11.73
N GLN A 154 -9.62 6.74 -11.32
CA GLN A 154 -10.30 5.56 -11.84
C GLN A 154 -9.40 4.68 -12.73
N SER A 155 -8.46 5.27 -13.47
CA SER A 155 -7.65 4.53 -14.46
C SER A 155 -6.57 3.59 -13.89
N SER A 156 -6.35 2.43 -14.55
CA SER A 156 -5.30 1.46 -14.20
C SER A 156 -4.83 0.62 -15.39
N MET A 157 -3.68 -0.03 -15.26
CA MET A 157 -3.07 -0.92 -16.26
C MET A 157 -2.67 -2.29 -15.66
N LEU A 158 -2.57 -3.33 -16.49
CA LEU A 158 -2.09 -4.68 -16.14
C LEU A 158 -1.11 -5.14 -17.17
N HIS A 159 0.12 -5.21 -16.74
CA HIS A 159 1.19 -5.63 -17.60
C HIS A 159 1.38 -7.14 -17.43
N MET A 160 1.64 -7.83 -18.54
CA MET A 160 1.87 -9.27 -18.56
C MET A 160 3.18 -9.59 -19.26
N SER A 161 4.06 -10.27 -18.55
CA SER A 161 5.32 -10.79 -19.09
C SER A 161 5.34 -12.32 -19.05
N GLY A 162 6.25 -12.91 -19.81
CA GLY A 162 6.44 -14.36 -19.83
C GLY A 162 5.26 -15.16 -20.40
N ASN A 163 5.29 -16.47 -20.11
CA ASN A 163 4.38 -17.49 -20.64
C ASN A 163 3.77 -18.40 -19.56
N ILE A 164 4.12 -18.24 -18.27
CA ILE A 164 3.58 -19.06 -17.17
C ILE A 164 2.06 -18.84 -17.03
N VAL A 165 1.60 -17.61 -17.26
CA VAL A 165 0.18 -17.23 -17.19
C VAL A 165 -0.45 -17.20 -18.59
N ASP A 166 -1.55 -17.94 -18.75
CA ASP A 166 -2.34 -17.96 -20.00
C ASP A 166 -3.03 -16.61 -20.25
N ARG A 167 -2.58 -15.90 -21.30
CA ARG A 167 -3.12 -14.60 -21.75
C ARG A 167 -4.58 -14.67 -22.13
N GLU A 168 -5.03 -15.73 -22.79
CA GLU A 168 -6.43 -15.89 -23.21
C GLU A 168 -7.34 -16.08 -22.00
N ARG A 169 -6.86 -16.82 -20.99
CA ARG A 169 -7.58 -16.95 -19.71
C ARG A 169 -7.72 -15.60 -19.02
N ILE A 170 -6.66 -14.79 -18.96
CA ILE A 170 -6.73 -13.44 -18.39
C ILE A 170 -7.73 -12.58 -19.17
N CYS A 171 -7.68 -12.56 -20.51
CA CYS A 171 -8.64 -11.83 -21.33
C CYS A 171 -10.10 -12.22 -21.06
N ARG A 172 -10.39 -13.52 -20.90
CA ARG A 172 -11.74 -14.00 -20.52
C ARG A 172 -12.15 -13.55 -19.12
N CYS A 173 -11.24 -13.59 -18.15
CA CYS A 173 -11.49 -13.10 -16.80
C CYS A 173 -11.73 -11.58 -16.78
N LEU A 174 -11.04 -10.82 -17.61
CA LEU A 174 -11.27 -9.37 -17.74
C LEU A 174 -12.69 -9.09 -18.22
N GLN A 175 -13.19 -9.84 -19.20
CA GLN A 175 -14.54 -9.65 -19.73
C GLN A 175 -15.65 -9.76 -18.68
N THR A 176 -15.45 -10.51 -17.59
CA THR A 176 -16.46 -10.65 -16.52
C THR A 176 -16.48 -9.47 -15.55
N LEU A 177 -15.34 -8.77 -15.39
CA LEU A 177 -15.21 -7.60 -14.51
C LEU A 177 -15.51 -6.28 -15.26
N GLN A 178 -15.36 -6.29 -16.57
CA GLN A 178 -15.40 -5.12 -17.41
C GLN A 178 -16.83 -4.70 -17.79
N SER A 179 -17.11 -3.40 -17.69
CA SER A 179 -18.33 -2.82 -18.30
C SER A 179 -18.30 -2.99 -19.82
N THR A 180 -19.44 -3.32 -20.42
CA THR A 180 -19.61 -3.37 -21.88
C THR A 180 -19.54 -1.98 -22.53
N SER A 181 -19.70 -0.91 -21.75
CA SER A 181 -19.60 0.49 -22.16
C SER A 181 -18.52 1.20 -21.34
N PRO A 182 -17.25 1.27 -21.80
CA PRO A 182 -16.22 2.02 -21.08
C PRO A 182 -16.53 3.52 -21.19
N SER A 183 -16.07 4.33 -20.23
CA SER A 183 -15.86 5.74 -20.53
C SER A 183 -14.71 5.87 -21.55
N TYR A 184 -14.74 6.86 -22.42
CA TYR A 184 -13.64 7.08 -23.37
C TYR A 184 -12.63 8.10 -22.82
N LEU A 185 -13.03 8.86 -21.80
CA LEU A 185 -12.19 9.85 -21.14
C LEU A 185 -11.08 9.20 -20.33
N LEU A 186 -11.38 8.18 -19.51
CA LEU A 186 -10.28 7.50 -18.78
C LEU A 186 -9.31 6.79 -19.75
N LEU A 187 -9.78 6.33 -20.92
CA LEU A 187 -8.92 5.73 -21.96
C LEU A 187 -8.00 6.73 -22.60
N ALA A 188 -8.56 7.86 -23.02
CA ALA A 188 -7.79 8.96 -23.55
C ALA A 188 -6.75 9.42 -22.52
N SER A 189 -7.09 9.45 -21.22
CA SER A 189 -6.13 9.83 -20.17
C SER A 189 -5.04 8.78 -19.95
N LEU A 190 -5.33 7.48 -20.09
CA LEU A 190 -4.33 6.42 -20.05
C LEU A 190 -3.36 6.50 -21.24
N ASP A 191 -3.89 6.72 -22.45
CA ASP A 191 -3.05 6.87 -23.64
C ASP A 191 -2.23 8.17 -23.60
N ALA A 192 -2.81 9.26 -23.09
CA ALA A 192 -2.10 10.52 -22.86
C ALA A 192 -0.95 10.35 -21.85
N ALA A 193 -1.17 9.65 -20.74
CA ALA A 193 -0.11 9.36 -19.76
C ALA A 193 1.03 8.53 -20.39
N ARG A 194 0.70 7.51 -21.19
CA ARG A 194 1.68 6.73 -21.95
C ARG A 194 2.45 7.61 -22.94
N ALA A 195 1.75 8.46 -23.68
CA ALA A 195 2.38 9.38 -24.64
C ALA A 195 3.36 10.34 -23.94
N GLN A 196 2.94 10.95 -22.83
CA GLN A 196 3.77 11.83 -22.01
C GLN A 196 5.09 11.16 -21.58
N LEU A 197 5.01 9.91 -21.10
CA LEU A 197 6.20 9.12 -20.72
C LEU A 197 7.11 8.80 -21.91
N SER A 198 6.54 8.65 -23.11
CA SER A 198 7.28 8.29 -24.32
C SER A 198 8.01 9.48 -24.95
N GLU A 199 7.53 10.72 -24.74
CA GLU A 199 8.12 11.92 -25.34
C GLU A 199 9.48 12.30 -24.76
N LYS A 200 9.70 12.07 -23.45
CA LYS A 200 10.93 12.43 -22.73
C LYS A 200 11.34 11.34 -21.73
N PRO A 201 11.66 10.12 -22.21
CA PRO A 201 11.85 8.96 -21.35
C PRO A 201 12.94 9.21 -20.30
N ASP A 202 14.06 9.83 -20.67
CA ASP A 202 15.22 9.97 -19.78
C ASP A 202 15.19 11.21 -18.88
N SER A 203 14.22 12.11 -19.05
CA SER A 203 14.25 13.42 -18.35
C SER A 203 12.95 13.81 -17.66
N ILE A 204 11.85 13.08 -17.90
CA ILE A 204 10.53 13.47 -17.39
C ILE A 204 10.49 13.54 -15.86
N PHE A 205 11.26 12.70 -15.16
CA PHE A 205 11.31 12.66 -13.70
C PHE A 205 12.42 13.52 -13.07
N ASN A 206 13.32 14.14 -13.85
CA ASN A 206 14.49 14.84 -13.31
C ASN A 206 14.08 15.93 -12.31
N ASN A 207 13.13 16.78 -12.68
CA ASN A 207 12.66 17.86 -11.80
C ASN A 207 12.02 17.30 -10.51
N ALA A 208 11.23 16.22 -10.61
CA ALA A 208 10.62 15.61 -9.43
C ALA A 208 11.69 15.02 -8.49
N LEU A 209 12.73 14.40 -9.05
CA LEU A 209 13.86 13.85 -8.29
C LEU A 209 14.70 14.96 -7.64
N ASP A 210 15.00 16.03 -8.38
CA ASP A 210 15.71 17.20 -7.86
C ASP A 210 14.95 17.84 -6.69
N LEU A 211 13.63 18.00 -6.83
CA LEU A 211 12.76 18.49 -5.76
C LEU A 211 12.72 17.52 -4.57
N ALA A 212 12.74 16.20 -4.80
CA ALA A 212 12.80 15.22 -3.72
C ALA A 212 14.12 15.32 -2.94
N ILE A 213 15.24 15.50 -3.62
CA ILE A 213 16.55 15.72 -3.00
C ILE A 213 16.55 17.05 -2.23
N GLU A 214 16.06 18.13 -2.83
CA GLU A 214 15.92 19.44 -2.18
C GLU A 214 15.09 19.33 -0.89
N THR A 215 13.95 18.65 -0.96
CA THR A 215 13.05 18.41 0.18
C THR A 215 13.74 17.65 1.30
N LYS A 216 14.46 16.57 0.97
CA LYS A 216 15.22 15.78 1.94
C LYS A 216 16.28 16.64 2.64
N ASN A 217 17.00 17.48 1.90
CA ASN A 217 18.03 18.35 2.47
C ASN A 217 17.43 19.45 3.37
N LEU A 218 16.31 20.06 2.97
CA LEU A 218 15.66 21.10 3.77
C LEU A 218 15.10 20.55 5.08
N ILE A 219 14.40 19.42 5.02
CA ILE A 219 13.70 18.85 6.18
C ILE A 219 14.63 18.01 7.06
N GLY A 220 15.60 17.31 6.47
CA GLY A 220 16.53 16.46 7.23
C GLY A 220 17.40 17.22 8.24
N ASN A 221 17.52 18.54 8.09
CA ASN A 221 18.24 19.42 9.01
C ASN A 221 17.34 20.01 10.12
N ILE A 222 16.03 19.74 10.11
CA ILE A 222 15.09 20.28 11.10
C ILE A 222 15.19 19.44 12.39
N PRO A 223 15.48 20.06 13.55
CA PRO A 223 15.58 19.34 14.81
C PRO A 223 14.31 18.56 15.17
N GLY A 224 14.47 17.35 15.68
CA GLY A 224 13.35 16.50 16.11
C GLY A 224 12.56 15.82 14.98
N ILE A 225 12.89 16.04 13.71
CA ILE A 225 12.30 15.29 12.61
C ILE A 225 13.17 14.06 12.30
N SER A 226 12.53 12.90 12.16
CA SER A 226 13.18 11.70 11.63
C SER A 226 12.79 11.51 10.17
N MET A 227 13.69 11.03 9.32
CA MET A 227 13.39 10.71 7.92
C MET A 227 13.52 9.22 7.68
N LEU A 228 12.54 8.63 6.99
CA LEU A 228 12.60 7.23 6.60
C LEU A 228 13.72 7.05 5.58
N GLY A 229 14.60 6.08 5.84
CA GLY A 229 15.75 5.81 5.00
C GLY A 229 16.08 4.31 4.94
N THR A 230 16.96 3.97 4.01
CA THR A 230 17.44 2.60 3.80
C THR A 230 18.08 1.94 5.04
N PRO A 231 18.76 2.63 5.98
CA PRO A 231 19.36 1.97 7.14
C PRO A 231 18.35 1.28 8.06
N GLY A 232 17.09 1.71 8.07
CA GLY A 232 16.02 1.09 8.86
C GLY A 232 15.41 -0.17 8.23
N PHE A 233 15.67 -0.43 6.95
CA PHE A 233 15.10 -1.54 6.18
C PHE A 233 16.18 -2.29 5.43
N SER A 234 17.23 -2.72 6.14
CA SER A 234 18.41 -3.40 5.54
C SER A 234 18.09 -4.63 4.69
N ASN A 235 16.97 -5.31 4.96
CA ASN A 235 16.49 -6.45 4.18
C ASN A 235 15.79 -6.06 2.87
N PHE A 236 15.54 -4.77 2.65
CA PHE A 236 14.83 -4.24 1.49
C PHE A 236 15.78 -3.35 0.68
N PRO A 237 16.09 -3.72 -0.56
CA PRO A 237 17.21 -3.12 -1.28
C PRO A 237 16.95 -1.68 -1.72
N VAL A 238 15.68 -1.28 -1.89
CA VAL A 238 15.31 -0.03 -2.54
C VAL A 238 14.07 0.60 -1.86
N ILE A 239 14.10 1.92 -1.72
CA ILE A 239 12.95 2.75 -1.35
C ILE A 239 12.73 3.78 -2.47
N ASP A 240 11.48 3.95 -2.91
CA ASP A 240 11.10 4.94 -3.91
C ASP A 240 11.54 6.35 -3.47
N PRO A 241 12.44 7.03 -4.20
CA PRO A 241 12.92 8.35 -3.82
C PRO A 241 11.85 9.43 -3.85
N LEU A 242 10.73 9.20 -4.55
CA LEU A 242 9.60 10.13 -4.65
C LEU A 242 8.55 9.94 -3.55
N ARG A 243 8.75 8.96 -2.65
CA ARG A 243 7.95 8.77 -1.43
C ARG A 243 8.78 9.23 -0.24
N LEU A 244 8.36 10.33 0.39
CA LEU A 244 9.07 10.94 1.51
C LEU A 244 8.27 10.76 2.79
N THR A 245 8.80 9.98 3.73
CA THR A 245 8.16 9.74 5.03
C THR A 245 8.95 10.42 6.14
N PHE A 246 8.26 11.24 6.93
CA PHE A 246 8.81 11.99 8.05
C PHE A 246 8.16 11.59 9.36
N GLY A 247 8.99 11.38 10.38
CA GLY A 247 8.62 10.99 11.73
C GLY A 247 8.60 12.16 12.69
N PHE A 248 7.53 12.26 13.48
CA PHE A 248 7.27 13.38 14.39
C PHE A 248 7.31 13.00 15.87
N TRP A 249 7.48 11.71 16.20
CA TRP A 249 7.44 11.21 17.58
C TRP A 249 8.51 11.81 18.49
N ARG A 250 9.66 12.24 17.95
CA ARG A 250 10.71 12.94 18.74
C ARG A 250 10.31 14.35 19.15
N LEU A 251 9.28 14.92 18.53
CA LEU A 251 8.63 16.17 18.92
C LEU A 251 7.47 15.95 19.90
N GLY A 252 7.19 14.69 20.27
CA GLY A 252 6.03 14.32 21.09
C GLY A 252 4.70 14.33 20.33
N LEU A 253 4.74 14.46 19.00
CA LEU A 253 3.55 14.53 18.17
C LEU A 253 3.28 13.20 17.47
N SER A 254 2.00 12.88 17.37
CA SER A 254 1.52 11.87 16.42
C SER A 254 1.57 12.39 14.99
N GLY A 255 1.54 11.48 14.01
CA GLY A 255 1.42 11.88 12.61
C GLY A 255 0.09 12.59 12.33
N PHE A 256 -0.99 12.25 13.04
CA PHE A 256 -2.30 12.89 12.91
C PHE A 256 -2.28 14.37 13.34
N GLU A 257 -1.71 14.67 14.51
CA GLU A 257 -1.59 16.05 15.00
C GLU A 257 -0.70 16.91 14.08
N ALA A 258 0.39 16.31 13.58
CA ALA A 258 1.26 16.98 12.63
C ALA A 258 0.57 17.24 11.29
N ASP A 259 -0.24 16.29 10.78
CA ASP A 259 -1.00 16.45 9.54
C ASP A 259 -2.05 17.57 9.65
N GLU A 260 -2.83 17.59 10.73
CA GLU A 260 -3.82 18.65 10.98
C GLU A 260 -3.17 20.02 11.05
N THR A 261 -1.99 20.12 11.66
CA THR A 261 -1.23 21.37 11.77
C THR A 261 -0.71 21.84 10.42
N LEU A 262 -0.15 20.92 9.62
CA LEU A 262 0.36 21.22 8.27
C LEU A 262 -0.77 21.65 7.32
N TYR A 263 -1.92 20.98 7.40
CA TYR A 263 -3.11 21.34 6.65
C TYR A 263 -3.62 22.72 7.06
N SER A 264 -3.85 22.95 8.35
CA SER A 264 -4.47 24.19 8.85
C SER A 264 -3.60 25.43 8.62
N ASN A 265 -2.28 25.30 8.79
CA ASN A 265 -1.38 26.46 8.74
C ASN A 265 -0.76 26.70 7.37
N GLN A 266 -0.53 25.64 6.58
CA GLN A 266 0.18 25.73 5.30
C GLN A 266 -0.62 25.17 4.12
N GLY A 267 -1.83 24.64 4.33
CA GLY A 267 -2.65 24.03 3.28
C GLY A 267 -1.95 22.85 2.59
N VAL A 268 -1.10 22.14 3.32
CA VAL A 268 -0.36 20.98 2.83
C VAL A 268 -1.19 19.73 3.09
N ILE A 269 -1.41 18.93 2.05
CA ILE A 269 -2.14 17.66 2.14
C ILE A 269 -1.13 16.52 2.01
N SER A 270 -1.14 15.62 2.99
CA SER A 270 -0.31 14.42 2.97
C SER A 270 -0.92 13.31 2.10
N GLU A 271 -0.06 12.38 1.66
CA GLU A 271 -0.50 11.16 0.95
C GLU A 271 -1.02 10.13 1.95
N LEU A 272 -0.30 9.95 3.06
CA LEU A 272 -0.62 8.96 4.08
C LEU A 272 -0.22 9.45 5.45
N VAL A 273 -1.13 9.33 6.41
CA VAL A 273 -0.89 9.66 7.82
C VAL A 273 -0.80 8.35 8.62
N GLY A 274 0.22 8.25 9.47
CA GLY A 274 0.42 7.16 10.42
C GLY A 274 0.40 7.67 11.86
N THR A 275 0.49 6.76 12.83
CA THR A 275 0.47 7.17 14.25
C THR A 275 1.70 7.96 14.66
N ARG A 276 2.84 7.75 13.98
CA ARG A 276 4.15 8.35 14.29
C ARG A 276 4.72 9.17 13.13
N SER A 277 4.23 8.99 11.91
CA SER A 277 4.83 9.53 10.70
C SER A 277 3.79 10.02 9.68
N ILE A 278 4.25 10.82 8.72
CA ILE A 278 3.46 11.27 7.57
C ILE A 278 4.27 10.99 6.31
N THR A 279 3.62 10.48 5.27
CA THR A 279 4.20 10.26 3.95
C THR A 279 3.66 11.27 2.95
N PHE A 280 4.57 11.80 2.13
CA PHE A 280 4.28 12.71 1.02
C PHE A 280 4.72 12.08 -0.29
N ALA A 281 4.00 12.38 -1.35
CA ALA A 281 4.31 11.96 -2.71
C ALA A 281 4.79 13.15 -3.53
N ILE A 282 5.97 13.03 -4.14
CA ILE A 282 6.45 13.99 -5.14
C ILE A 282 6.12 13.45 -6.51
N ASN A 283 5.47 14.25 -7.34
CA ASN A 283 4.98 13.85 -8.66
C ASN A 283 5.37 14.88 -9.72
N LEU A 284 4.98 14.61 -10.97
CA LEU A 284 5.30 15.47 -12.13
C LEU A 284 4.70 16.89 -12.03
N GLY A 285 3.65 17.08 -11.22
CA GLY A 285 3.02 18.37 -10.96
C GLY A 285 3.57 19.10 -9.72
N THR A 286 4.49 18.50 -8.95
CA THR A 286 5.09 19.15 -7.79
C THR A 286 6.01 20.29 -8.23
N CYS A 287 5.89 21.45 -7.59
CA CYS A 287 6.73 22.61 -7.83
C CYS A 287 7.47 23.04 -6.56
N ARG A 288 8.45 23.95 -6.69
CA ARG A 288 9.27 24.42 -5.57
C ARG A 288 8.46 25.14 -4.48
N ASP A 289 7.38 25.83 -4.82
CA ASP A 289 6.49 26.47 -3.83
C ASP A 289 5.90 25.44 -2.86
N HIS A 290 5.48 24.27 -3.37
CA HIS A 290 4.95 23.19 -2.53
C HIS A 290 6.01 22.68 -1.54
N ILE A 291 7.26 22.54 -1.99
CA ILE A 291 8.38 22.12 -1.15
C ILE A 291 8.68 23.15 -0.06
N GLN A 292 8.69 24.44 -0.42
CA GLN A 292 8.94 25.53 0.52
C GLN A 292 7.84 25.61 1.59
N ARG A 293 6.57 25.46 1.20
CA ARG A 293 5.43 25.42 2.14
C ARG A 293 5.53 24.24 3.10
N LEU A 294 5.85 23.04 2.59
CA LEU A 294 6.07 21.85 3.42
C LEU A 294 7.22 22.05 4.42
N ALA A 295 8.38 22.49 3.93
CA ALA A 295 9.56 22.72 4.77
C ALA A 295 9.31 23.79 5.83
N CYS A 296 8.65 24.91 5.46
CA CYS A 296 8.25 25.96 6.38
C CYS A 296 7.28 25.43 7.46
N GLY A 297 6.26 24.68 7.05
CA GLY A 297 5.29 24.07 7.96
C GLY A 297 5.93 23.14 8.99
N ILE A 298 6.80 22.23 8.54
CA ILE A 298 7.50 21.30 9.43
C ILE A 298 8.46 22.05 10.37
N LYS A 299 9.14 23.09 9.87
CA LYS A 299 10.03 23.91 10.70
C LYS A 299 9.27 24.62 11.81
N ASN A 300 8.17 25.30 11.48
CA ASN A 300 7.35 26.00 12.47
C ASN A 300 6.79 25.03 13.52
N LEU A 301 6.38 23.83 13.08
CA LEU A 301 5.90 22.77 13.94
C LEU A 301 7.01 22.27 14.90
N SER A 302 8.22 22.03 14.39
CA SER A 302 9.38 21.69 15.22
C SER A 302 9.69 22.77 16.28
N GLU A 303 9.72 24.04 15.88
CA GLU A 303 9.99 25.16 16.79
C GLU A 303 8.92 25.29 17.88
N ALA A 304 7.63 25.20 17.52
CA ALA A 304 6.52 25.28 18.47
C ALA A 304 6.51 24.10 19.46
N SER A 305 6.81 22.89 18.97
CA SER A 305 6.87 21.69 19.81
C SER A 305 8.05 21.73 20.75
N LEU A 306 9.25 22.13 20.31
CA LEU A 306 10.44 22.18 21.17
C LEU A 306 10.28 23.15 22.34
N LEU A 307 9.64 24.31 22.12
CA LEU A 307 9.30 25.26 23.19
C LEU A 307 8.33 24.66 24.23
N SER A 308 7.47 23.73 23.80
CA SER A 308 6.49 23.06 24.65
C SER A 308 7.06 21.80 25.32
N PHE A 309 7.99 21.11 24.65
CA PHE A 309 8.57 19.84 25.06
C PHE A 309 9.54 19.98 26.23
N GLU A 310 10.20 21.14 26.38
CA GLU A 310 11.00 21.45 27.57
C GLU A 310 10.17 21.46 28.87
N LYS A 311 8.84 21.60 28.82
CA LYS A 311 7.94 21.49 29.98
C LYS A 311 7.47 20.06 30.29
N ILE A 312 7.58 19.11 29.36
CA ILE A 312 6.94 17.77 29.45
C ILE A 312 8.00 16.66 29.43
N LYS A 313 9.16 16.88 30.06
CA LYS A 313 10.26 15.90 30.13
C LYS A 313 9.98 14.65 31.00
N GLY A 314 8.73 14.42 31.41
CA GLY A 314 8.40 13.46 32.47
C GLY A 314 7.59 12.22 32.09
N GLN A 315 6.98 12.10 30.90
CA GLN A 315 5.97 11.06 30.65
C GLN A 315 5.88 10.54 29.20
N ILE A 316 7.00 10.41 28.47
CA ILE A 316 6.97 9.66 27.21
C ILE A 316 7.62 8.31 27.45
N GLU A 317 6.82 7.36 27.95
CA GLU A 317 7.17 5.96 27.83
C GLU A 317 7.12 5.60 26.35
N ASP A 318 8.26 5.20 25.81
CA ASP A 318 8.41 4.73 24.43
C ASP A 318 7.82 3.32 24.34
N HIS A 319 6.49 3.22 24.50
CA HIS A 319 5.76 2.00 24.25
C HIS A 319 5.73 1.76 22.73
N CYS A 320 6.80 1.13 22.22
CA CYS A 320 6.72 0.31 21.01
C CYS A 320 5.72 -0.82 21.33
N GLY A 321 4.44 -0.58 21.03
CA GLY A 321 3.38 -1.58 21.19
C GLY A 321 3.73 -2.81 20.35
N SER A 322 3.40 -4.00 20.85
CA SER A 322 3.53 -5.23 20.06
C SER A 322 2.73 -5.10 18.76
N ALA A 323 3.33 -5.47 17.62
CA ALA A 323 2.67 -5.44 16.32
C ALA A 323 1.29 -6.12 16.41
N PRO A 324 0.20 -5.44 15.99
CA PRO A 324 -1.16 -5.95 16.15
C PRO A 324 -1.44 -7.21 15.31
N PHE A 325 -0.52 -7.56 14.41
CA PHE A 325 -0.67 -8.60 13.40
C PHE A 325 -0.01 -9.95 13.76
N THR A 326 0.44 -10.13 15.01
CA THR A 326 1.27 -11.29 15.38
C THR A 326 0.47 -12.53 15.83
N ASP A 327 -0.77 -12.36 16.27
CA ASP A 327 -1.60 -13.45 16.82
C ASP A 327 -2.89 -13.62 16.01
N ILE A 328 -2.79 -13.97 14.73
CA ILE A 328 -3.94 -14.06 13.84
C ILE A 328 -4.28 -15.52 13.54
N THR A 329 -5.50 -15.91 13.89
CA THR A 329 -6.05 -17.25 13.65
C THR A 329 -7.28 -17.14 12.76
N MET A 330 -7.19 -17.67 11.54
CA MET A 330 -8.30 -17.79 10.60
C MET A 330 -9.14 -19.04 10.95
N CYS A 331 -10.36 -18.84 11.45
CA CYS A 331 -11.29 -19.93 11.73
C CYS A 331 -12.22 -20.26 10.55
N LEU A 332 -12.58 -19.24 9.79
CA LEU A 332 -13.32 -19.36 8.53
C LEU A 332 -12.56 -18.62 7.45
N ASN A 333 -12.59 -19.11 6.21
CA ASN A 333 -12.12 -18.26 5.12
C ASN A 333 -13.08 -17.06 4.94
N PRO A 334 -12.63 -15.94 4.36
CA PRO A 334 -13.45 -14.72 4.27
C PRO A 334 -14.75 -14.91 3.50
N ARG A 335 -14.80 -15.85 2.54
CA ARG A 335 -16.02 -16.20 1.81
C ARG A 335 -17.02 -16.91 2.71
N GLU A 336 -16.59 -17.89 3.49
CA GLU A 336 -17.42 -18.57 4.49
C GLU A 336 -17.93 -17.59 5.52
N ALA A 337 -17.05 -16.73 6.05
CA ALA A 337 -17.44 -15.68 6.99
C ALA A 337 -18.46 -14.71 6.37
N PHE A 338 -18.34 -14.38 5.08
CA PHE A 338 -19.31 -13.55 4.37
C PHE A 338 -20.71 -14.20 4.31
N PHE A 339 -20.80 -15.50 4.05
CA PHE A 339 -22.08 -16.22 3.97
C PHE A 339 -22.59 -16.77 5.32
N ALA A 340 -21.77 -16.77 6.36
CA ALA A 340 -22.16 -17.19 7.70
C ALA A 340 -23.27 -16.30 8.27
N ARG A 341 -24.11 -16.89 9.13
CA ARG A 341 -25.05 -16.14 9.97
C ARG A 341 -24.26 -15.20 10.87
N LYS A 342 -24.79 -13.99 11.09
CA LYS A 342 -24.12 -12.95 11.86
C LYS A 342 -25.03 -12.40 12.94
N ARG A 343 -24.43 -12.00 14.06
CA ARG A 343 -25.11 -11.25 15.11
C ARG A 343 -24.18 -10.22 15.71
N LYS A 344 -24.76 -9.16 16.29
CA LYS A 344 -24.02 -8.09 16.95
C LYS A 344 -23.85 -8.43 18.43
N VAL A 345 -22.66 -8.22 18.97
CA VAL A 345 -22.33 -8.38 20.39
C VAL A 345 -21.63 -7.14 20.93
N SER A 346 -21.62 -6.98 22.25
CA SER A 346 -20.79 -5.94 22.88
C SER A 346 -19.30 -6.24 22.65
N ILE A 347 -18.45 -5.20 22.66
CA ILE A 347 -17.01 -5.38 22.48
C ILE A 347 -16.40 -6.34 23.52
N GLY A 348 -16.89 -6.31 24.77
CA GLY A 348 -16.44 -7.21 25.83
C GLY A 348 -16.76 -8.69 25.57
N GLU A 349 -17.90 -8.98 24.94
CA GLU A 349 -18.34 -10.34 24.59
C GLU A 349 -17.76 -10.85 23.26
N SER A 350 -17.11 -9.97 22.49
CA SER A 350 -16.56 -10.31 21.18
C SER A 350 -15.26 -11.10 21.26
N LEU A 351 -14.56 -11.06 22.40
CA LEU A 351 -13.24 -11.69 22.55
C LEU A 351 -13.31 -13.20 22.33
N GLY A 352 -12.43 -13.72 21.47
CA GLY A 352 -12.39 -15.14 21.11
C GLY A 352 -13.49 -15.59 20.16
N LYS A 353 -14.37 -14.69 19.69
CA LYS A 353 -15.38 -14.99 18.67
C LYS A 353 -14.81 -14.78 17.27
N ILE A 354 -15.51 -15.32 16.27
CA ILE A 354 -15.13 -15.18 14.87
C ILE A 354 -15.66 -13.84 14.35
N CYS A 355 -14.77 -12.98 13.88
CA CYS A 355 -15.10 -11.68 13.33
C CYS A 355 -16.01 -11.82 12.11
N GLY A 356 -17.09 -11.05 12.07
CA GLY A 356 -18.07 -11.05 10.98
C GLY A 356 -18.00 -9.82 10.06
N GLU A 357 -17.08 -8.90 10.33
CA GLU A 357 -16.94 -7.63 9.63
C GLU A 357 -15.47 -7.28 9.36
N LEU A 358 -15.22 -6.38 8.42
CA LEU A 358 -13.89 -5.88 8.11
C LEU A 358 -13.67 -4.61 8.92
N ILE A 359 -12.66 -4.57 9.80
CA ILE A 359 -12.40 -3.40 10.64
C ILE A 359 -11.02 -2.83 10.31
N CYS A 360 -11.04 -1.60 9.81
CA CYS A 360 -9.85 -0.87 9.37
C CYS A 360 -9.77 0.50 10.05
N PRO A 361 -8.72 0.82 10.82
CA PRO A 361 -8.42 2.19 11.17
C PRO A 361 -7.96 2.96 9.92
N TYR A 362 -8.43 4.19 9.76
CA TYR A 362 -8.09 5.07 8.65
C TYR A 362 -7.76 6.49 9.16
N PRO A 363 -6.68 7.10 8.66
CA PRO A 363 -5.54 6.48 7.95
C PRO A 363 -4.79 5.41 8.79
N PRO A 364 -4.10 4.41 8.20
CA PRO A 364 -3.83 4.19 6.77
C PRO A 364 -4.90 3.38 6.00
N GLY A 365 -5.88 2.76 6.67
CA GLY A 365 -6.86 1.90 6.03
C GLY A 365 -6.41 0.45 5.85
N ILE A 366 -5.43 0.00 6.64
CA ILE A 366 -4.99 -1.40 6.69
C ILE A 366 -5.91 -2.16 7.64
N PRO A 367 -6.52 -3.29 7.22
CA PRO A 367 -7.36 -4.09 8.10
C PRO A 367 -6.61 -4.58 9.34
N VAL A 368 -7.18 -4.31 10.51
CA VAL A 368 -6.72 -4.91 11.77
C VAL A 368 -7.48 -6.21 12.04
N MET A 369 -8.74 -6.28 11.60
CA MET A 369 -9.55 -7.50 11.65
C MET A 369 -10.26 -7.75 10.35
N ILE A 370 -10.33 -9.03 9.98
CA ILE A 370 -10.92 -9.52 8.74
C ILE A 370 -12.00 -10.53 9.07
N PRO A 371 -13.12 -10.58 8.30
CA PRO A 371 -14.14 -11.61 8.49
C PRO A 371 -13.54 -13.02 8.46
N GLY A 372 -13.82 -13.80 9.50
CA GLY A 372 -13.30 -15.16 9.66
C GLY A 372 -12.12 -15.29 10.64
N GLU A 373 -11.46 -14.19 10.99
CA GLU A 373 -10.41 -14.16 12.03
C GLU A 373 -11.01 -14.27 13.44
N THR A 374 -10.27 -14.87 14.36
CA THR A 374 -10.59 -14.80 15.79
C THR A 374 -10.30 -13.40 16.32
N ILE A 375 -11.27 -12.80 17.00
CA ILE A 375 -11.11 -11.49 17.64
C ILE A 375 -10.18 -11.64 18.85
N THR A 376 -9.00 -11.01 18.79
CA THR A 376 -8.02 -11.05 19.88
C THR A 376 -8.01 -9.77 20.70
N LYS A 377 -7.54 -9.89 21.95
CA LYS A 377 -7.41 -8.75 22.85
C LYS A 377 -6.47 -7.67 22.30
N LYS A 378 -5.33 -8.09 21.73
CA LYS A 378 -4.35 -7.19 21.11
C LYS A 378 -4.96 -6.37 19.95
N ALA A 379 -5.75 -6.99 19.09
CA ALA A 379 -6.41 -6.30 17.99
C ALA A 379 -7.39 -5.23 18.47
N LEU A 380 -8.21 -5.56 19.49
CA LEU A 380 -9.14 -4.60 20.09
C LEU A 380 -8.43 -3.44 20.80
N GLU A 381 -7.39 -3.73 21.58
CA GLU A 381 -6.58 -2.71 22.27
C GLU A 381 -5.89 -1.77 21.27
N TYR A 382 -5.37 -2.31 20.17
CA TYR A 382 -4.78 -1.50 19.10
C TYR A 382 -5.82 -0.59 18.44
N LEU A 383 -7.01 -1.10 18.11
CA LEU A 383 -8.08 -0.29 17.51
C LEU A 383 -8.54 0.86 18.42
N VAL A 384 -8.66 0.61 19.72
CA VAL A 384 -8.98 1.65 20.70
C VAL A 384 -7.83 2.66 20.79
N LEU A 385 -6.58 2.21 20.82
CA LEU A 385 -5.40 3.06 20.85
C LEU A 385 -5.33 4.00 19.64
N VAL A 386 -5.44 3.48 18.42
CA VAL A 386 -5.36 4.31 17.19
C VAL A 386 -6.53 5.27 17.08
N LYS A 387 -7.73 4.85 17.50
CA LYS A 387 -8.91 5.72 17.57
C LYS A 387 -8.67 6.90 18.52
N ASN A 388 -8.12 6.63 19.72
CA ASN A 388 -7.78 7.68 20.68
C ASN A 388 -6.68 8.62 20.19
N LYS A 389 -5.85 8.19 19.24
CA LYS A 389 -4.84 9.00 18.56
C LYS A 389 -5.38 9.79 17.34
N GLY A 390 -6.68 9.68 17.03
CA GLY A 390 -7.33 10.44 15.96
C GLY A 390 -7.68 9.64 14.71
N ALA A 391 -7.38 8.33 14.65
CA ALA A 391 -7.82 7.51 13.53
C ALA A 391 -9.34 7.30 13.53
N THR A 392 -9.96 7.32 12.35
CA THR A 392 -11.36 6.94 12.17
C THR A 392 -11.46 5.44 11.93
N ILE A 393 -12.45 4.77 12.53
CA ILE A 393 -12.70 3.35 12.27
C ILE A 393 -13.67 3.20 11.10
N SER A 394 -13.23 2.51 10.05
CA SER A 394 -14.01 2.18 8.85
C SER A 394 -14.33 0.68 8.78
N GLY A 395 -15.42 0.35 8.10
CA GLY A 395 -15.89 -1.02 7.87
C GLY A 395 -16.61 -1.68 9.07
N ALA A 396 -16.39 -1.19 10.29
CA ALA A 396 -17.14 -1.62 11.48
C ALA A 396 -18.60 -1.15 11.43
N SER A 397 -19.52 -2.02 11.83
CA SER A 397 -20.95 -1.71 12.04
C SER A 397 -21.16 -0.61 13.10
N ASP A 398 -20.25 -0.50 14.05
CA ASP A 398 -20.24 0.52 15.08
C ASP A 398 -18.87 1.22 15.11
N PRO A 399 -18.74 2.39 14.46
CA PRO A 399 -17.48 3.14 14.42
C PRO A 399 -16.96 3.56 15.80
N LEU A 400 -17.84 3.58 16.82
CA LEU A 400 -17.43 3.88 18.18
C LEU A 400 -16.81 2.67 18.90
N LEU A 401 -16.84 1.48 18.29
CA LEU A 401 -16.36 0.22 18.86
C LEU A 401 -17.04 -0.17 20.18
N ASN A 402 -18.31 0.21 20.40
CA ASN A 402 -19.06 -0.32 21.54
C ASN A 402 -19.56 -1.76 21.29
N SER A 403 -19.66 -2.13 20.02
CA SER A 403 -20.19 -3.41 19.57
C SER A 403 -19.53 -3.87 18.27
N ILE A 404 -19.48 -5.18 18.05
CA ILE A 404 -18.86 -5.81 16.89
C ILE A 404 -19.80 -6.87 16.32
N VAL A 405 -19.80 -7.04 14.99
CA VAL A 405 -20.50 -8.13 14.31
C VAL A 405 -19.63 -9.38 14.31
N ILE A 406 -20.18 -10.49 14.77
CA ILE A 406 -19.51 -11.80 14.79
C ILE A 406 -20.26 -12.81 13.91
N CYS A 407 -19.53 -13.81 13.43
CA CYS A 407 -20.11 -15.01 12.81
C CYS A 407 -20.67 -15.93 13.91
N ASP A 408 -21.89 -16.41 13.72
CA ASP A 408 -22.61 -17.32 14.62
C ASP A 408 -22.49 -18.74 14.06
N VAL A 409 -21.37 -19.38 14.40
CA VAL A 409 -20.90 -20.68 13.87
C VAL A 409 -20.71 -21.68 14.99
#